data_AF-A0A2V6W7A4-F1
#
_entry.id   AF-A0A2V6W7A4-F1
#
_cell.length_a   1.000
_cell.length_b   1.000
_cell.length_c   1.000
_cell.angle_alpha   90.00
_cell.angle_beta   90.00
_cell.angle_gamma   90.00
#
_symmetry.space_group_name_H-M   'P 1'
#
loop_
_entity.id
_entity.type
_entity.pdbx_description
1 polymer ?
#
loop_
_entity_poly.entity_id
_entity_poly.type
_entity_poly.pdbx_seq_one_letter_code
_entity_poly.pdbx_strand_id
1 'polypeptide(L)'
;MLAAGAMTVPLGPTTTQRAVDQMNSSSMRGVPTPPVRQAPHVDSVWVPDRWVPAPGVPQGVFEPGHWVIFTPEGGRIAPPPPRPDLTQTP
;
A
#
# COMPACT_ATOMS: atom_id res chain seq x y z
N MET A 1 -52.58 24.91 38.76
CA MET A 1 -51.98 23.61 38.36
C MET A 1 -52.56 23.25 36.99
N LEU A 2 -51.83 22.89 35.94
CA LEU A 2 -50.41 22.57 35.73
C LEU A 2 -49.94 23.21 34.42
N ALA A 3 -48.72 23.74 34.40
CA ALA A 3 -47.99 24.04 33.18
C ALA A 3 -47.47 22.72 32.61
N ALA A 4 -47.98 22.30 31.46
CA ALA A 4 -47.44 21.16 30.72
C ALA A 4 -46.48 21.69 29.66
N GLY A 5 -45.20 21.83 30.04
CA GLY A 5 -44.13 22.10 29.09
C GLY A 5 -43.98 20.93 28.14
N ALA A 6 -44.35 21.16 26.87
CA ALA A 6 -44.00 20.26 25.79
C ALA A 6 -42.47 20.27 25.64
N MET A 7 -41.82 19.25 26.19
CA MET A 7 -40.39 19.01 25.98
C MET A 7 -40.19 18.64 24.51
N THR A 8 -39.76 19.59 23.70
CA THR A 8 -39.25 19.34 22.35
C THR A 8 -37.88 18.68 22.48
N VAL A 9 -37.86 17.34 22.54
CA VAL A 9 -36.61 16.58 22.46
C VAL A 9 -36.01 16.84 21.07
N PRO A 10 -34.78 17.36 20.95
CA PRO A 10 -34.11 17.38 19.66
C PRO A 10 -33.86 15.92 19.26
N LEU A 11 -34.66 15.42 18.31
CA LEU A 11 -34.46 14.12 17.69
C LEU A 11 -33.16 14.20 16.89
N GLY A 12 -32.03 13.97 17.55
CA GLY A 12 -30.76 13.71 16.89
C GLY A 12 -30.88 12.49 15.98
N PRO A 13 -29.97 12.33 15.00
CA PRO A 13 -30.06 11.27 14.01
C PRO A 13 -30.23 9.92 14.68
N THR A 14 -31.31 9.21 14.33
CA THR A 14 -31.60 7.88 14.84
C THR A 14 -30.47 6.93 14.45
N THR A 15 -30.26 5.87 15.22
CA THR A 15 -29.20 4.88 14.96
C THR A 15 -29.21 4.36 13.51
N THR A 16 -30.40 4.28 12.90
CA THR A 16 -30.59 3.94 11.48
C THR A 16 -30.04 5.00 10.54
N GLN A 17 -30.26 6.29 10.81
CA GLN A 17 -29.75 7.40 9.99
C GLN A 17 -28.21 7.40 9.97
N ARG A 18 -27.57 7.18 11.13
CA ARG A 18 -26.11 7.08 11.23
C ARG A 18 -25.56 5.89 10.46
N ALA A 19 -26.26 4.75 10.47
CA ALA A 19 -25.86 3.59 9.69
C ALA A 19 -25.91 3.87 8.19
N VAL A 20 -26.95 4.55 7.71
CA VAL A 20 -27.09 4.97 6.30
C VAL A 20 -25.99 5.96 5.92
N ASP A 21 -25.70 6.95 6.76
CA ASP A 21 -24.63 7.92 6.52
C ASP A 21 -23.26 7.23 6.46
N GLN A 22 -23.02 6.25 7.34
CA GLN A 22 -21.79 5.45 7.33
C GLN A 22 -21.66 4.63 6.04
N MET A 23 -22.74 3.99 5.58
CA MET A 23 -22.78 3.25 4.32
C MET A 23 -22.52 4.18 3.12
N ASN A 24 -23.20 5.33 3.07
CA ASN A 24 -22.98 6.30 2.01
C ASN A 24 -21.54 6.82 2.01
N SER A 25 -20.97 7.11 3.18
CA SER A 25 -19.59 7.57 3.30
C SER A 25 -18.55 6.54 2.86
N SER A 26 -18.83 5.24 3.05
CA SER A 26 -17.94 4.17 2.61
C SER A 26 -18.05 3.92 1.12
N SER A 27 -19.26 4.02 0.54
CA SER A 27 -19.49 3.89 -0.90
C SER A 27 -18.91 5.05 -1.71
N MET A 28 -18.86 6.27 -1.15
CA MET A 28 -18.22 7.42 -1.81
C MET A 28 -16.71 7.50 -1.58
N ARG A 29 -16.12 6.58 -0.80
CA ARG A 29 -14.68 6.57 -0.58
C ARG A 29 -13.98 6.20 -1.88
N GLY A 30 -13.08 7.07 -2.33
CA GLY A 30 -12.25 6.80 -3.51
C GLY A 30 -11.47 5.49 -3.37
N VAL A 31 -11.35 4.76 -4.47
CA VAL A 31 -10.54 3.53 -4.52
C VAL A 31 -9.08 3.92 -4.32
N PRO A 32 -8.34 3.31 -3.37
CA PRO A 32 -6.91 3.55 -3.24
C PRO A 32 -6.21 3.23 -4.57
N THR A 33 -5.59 4.23 -5.18
CA THR A 33 -4.76 4.00 -6.37
C THR A 33 -3.46 3.36 -5.91
N PRO A 34 -3.12 2.15 -6.38
CA PRO A 34 -1.84 1.55 -6.06
C PRO A 34 -0.72 2.42 -6.65
N PRO A 35 0.45 2.50 -5.98
CA PRO A 35 1.60 3.18 -6.57
C PRO A 35 1.94 2.52 -7.91
N VAL A 36 2.30 3.35 -8.90
CA VAL A 36 2.77 2.87 -10.20
C VAL A 36 4.04 2.05 -9.96
N ARG A 37 3.95 0.73 -10.18
CA ARG A 37 5.14 -0.13 -10.15
C ARG A 37 5.91 0.14 -11.44
N GLN A 38 7.15 0.59 -11.32
CA GLN A 38 8.04 0.65 -12.47
C GLN A 38 8.21 -0.77 -13.02
N ALA A 39 8.01 -0.91 -14.34
CA ALA A 39 8.27 -2.17 -15.01
C ALA A 39 9.77 -2.51 -14.87
N PRO A 40 10.13 -3.80 -14.72
CA PRO A 40 11.52 -4.21 -14.74
C PRO A 40 12.20 -3.75 -16.04
N HIS A 41 13.47 -3.33 -15.97
CA HIS A 41 14.23 -2.94 -17.16
C HIS A 41 14.36 -4.15 -18.10
N VAL A 42 14.48 -3.93 -19.42
CA VAL A 42 14.57 -5.04 -20.40
C VAL A 42 15.74 -5.99 -20.13
N ASP A 43 16.80 -5.48 -19.51
CA ASP A 43 18.02 -6.25 -19.15
C ASP A 43 17.98 -6.80 -17.71
N SER A 44 16.82 -6.72 -17.06
CA SER A 44 16.64 -7.20 -15.70
C SER A 44 16.06 -8.61 -15.66
N VAL A 45 16.50 -9.39 -14.68
CA VAL A 45 16.05 -10.77 -14.46
C VAL A 45 15.55 -10.90 -13.04
N TRP A 46 14.44 -11.63 -12.87
CA TRP A 46 13.89 -11.95 -11.57
C TRP A 46 14.74 -13.03 -10.90
N VAL A 47 15.21 -12.75 -9.69
CA VAL A 47 15.86 -13.71 -8.80
C VAL A 47 14.84 -14.12 -7.74
N PRO A 48 14.51 -15.43 -7.61
CA PRO A 48 13.57 -15.90 -6.61
C PRO A 48 14.18 -15.86 -5.21
N ASP A 49 13.31 -15.92 -4.21
CA ASP A 49 13.66 -16.07 -2.80
C ASP A 49 14.65 -17.24 -2.59
N ARG A 50 15.71 -17.00 -1.83
CA ARG A 50 16.71 -18.03 -1.56
C ARG A 50 17.44 -17.82 -0.23
N TRP A 51 18.03 -18.89 0.27
CA TRP A 51 18.98 -18.84 1.39
C TRP A 51 20.40 -18.86 0.85
N VAL A 52 21.17 -17.82 1.17
CA VAL A 52 22.56 -17.67 0.69
C VAL A 52 23.53 -17.99 1.83
N PRO A 53 24.54 -18.85 1.61
CA PRO A 53 25.58 -19.07 2.60
C PRO A 53 26.28 -17.76 2.96
N ALA A 54 26.41 -17.47 4.26
CA ALA A 54 27.12 -16.30 4.76
C ALA A 54 28.10 -16.70 5.85
N PRO A 55 29.30 -16.10 5.91
CA PRO A 55 30.26 -16.36 6.97
C PRO A 55 29.65 -16.13 8.35
N GLY A 56 29.76 -17.11 9.25
CA GLY A 56 29.22 -17.02 10.62
C GLY A 56 27.73 -17.29 10.77
N VAL A 57 27.01 -17.62 9.68
CA VAL A 57 25.57 -17.93 9.71
C VAL A 57 25.33 -19.33 9.10
N PRO A 58 25.33 -20.40 9.91
CA PRO A 58 25.20 -21.79 9.42
C PRO A 58 23.93 -22.05 8.60
N GLN A 59 22.83 -21.38 8.96
CA GLN A 59 21.55 -21.45 8.26
C GLN A 59 21.49 -20.61 6.97
N GLY A 60 22.52 -19.80 6.71
CA GLY A 60 22.52 -18.81 5.62
C GLY A 60 21.69 -17.56 5.94
N VAL A 61 21.74 -16.60 5.03
CA VAL A 61 20.94 -15.36 5.07
C VAL A 61 19.79 -15.51 4.07
N PHE A 62 18.57 -15.19 4.53
CA PHE A 62 17.42 -15.13 3.64
C PHE A 62 17.53 -13.89 2.75
N GLU A 63 17.55 -14.13 1.45
CA GLU A 63 17.52 -13.11 0.42
C GLU A 63 16.13 -13.15 -0.24
N PRO A 64 15.28 -12.13 0.01
CA PRO A 64 14.00 -12.01 -0.67
C PRO A 64 14.18 -11.84 -2.18
N GLY A 65 13.19 -12.28 -2.93
CA GLY A 65 13.16 -12.17 -4.38
C GLY A 65 13.23 -10.73 -4.83
N HIS A 66 14.09 -10.47 -5.81
CA HIS A 66 14.38 -9.14 -6.30
C HIS A 66 14.76 -9.21 -7.78
N TRP A 67 14.63 -8.07 -8.46
CA TRP A 67 15.15 -7.90 -9.80
C TRP A 67 16.65 -7.61 -9.72
N VAL A 68 17.43 -8.12 -10.68
CA VAL A 68 18.85 -7.74 -10.86
C VAL A 68 19.09 -7.32 -12.29
N ILE A 69 20.00 -6.38 -12.50
CA ILE A 69 20.53 -6.02 -13.83
C ILE A 69 21.87 -6.75 -13.99
N PHE A 70 22.03 -7.46 -15.11
CA PHE A 70 23.32 -8.04 -15.47
C PHE A 70 24.20 -6.99 -16.12
N THR A 71 25.42 -6.83 -15.61
CA THR A 71 26.40 -5.97 -16.27
C THR A 71 27.13 -6.76 -17.36
N PRO A 72 27.62 -6.09 -18.42
CA PRO A 72 28.42 -6.73 -19.46
C PRO A 72 29.65 -7.50 -18.92
N GLU A 73 30.16 -7.09 -17.76
CA GLU A 73 31.29 -7.70 -17.07
C GLU A 73 30.91 -8.96 -16.26
N GLY A 74 29.64 -9.39 -16.32
CA GLY A 74 29.11 -10.55 -15.59
C GLY A 74 28.72 -10.26 -14.15
N GLY A 75 28.71 -8.98 -13.74
CA GLY A 75 28.25 -8.56 -12.42
C GLY A 75 26.72 -8.51 -12.33
N ARG A 76 26.20 -8.47 -11.10
CA ARG A 76 24.77 -8.28 -10.80
C ARG A 76 24.63 -7.05 -9.92
N ILE A 77 23.81 -6.09 -10.34
CA ILE A 77 23.50 -4.91 -9.55
C ILE A 77 22.00 -4.87 -9.31
N ALA A 78 21.59 -4.57 -8.08
CA ALA A 78 20.20 -4.24 -7.81
C ALA A 78 19.80 -3.03 -8.67
N PRO A 79 18.61 -3.03 -9.30
CA PRO A 79 18.11 -1.86 -10.01
C PRO A 79 18.15 -0.65 -9.10
N PRO A 80 18.54 0.53 -9.61
CA PRO A 80 18.46 1.75 -8.82
C PRO A 80 17.03 1.95 -8.32
N PRO A 81 16.84 2.51 -7.12
CA PRO A 81 15.50 2.79 -6.62
C PRO A 81 14.74 3.70 -7.59
N PRO A 82 13.41 3.55 -7.69
CA PRO A 82 12.57 4.46 -8.45
C PRO A 82 12.88 5.91 -8.11
N ARG A 83 13.27 6.67 -9.14
CA ARG A 83 13.53 8.09 -9.03
C ARG A 83 12.22 8.83 -8.69
N PRO A 84 12.12 9.57 -7.57
CA PRO A 84 10.86 10.20 -7.13
C PRO A 84 10.25 11.14 -8.18
N ASP A 85 11.11 11.78 -8.97
CA ASP A 85 10.82 12.71 -10.06
C ASP A 85 10.07 12.09 -11.25
N LEU A 86 10.04 10.75 -11.36
CA LEU A 86 9.34 10.05 -12.45
C LEU A 86 7.95 9.53 -12.05
N THR A 87 7.53 9.75 -10.80
CA THR A 87 6.20 9.34 -10.30
C THR A 87 5.19 10.48 -10.22
N GLN A 88 5.63 11.71 -10.47
CA GLN A 88 4.78 12.90 -10.57
C GLN A 88 4.64 13.30 -12.04
N THR A 89 3.80 12.59 -12.78
CA THR A 89 3.19 13.17 -13.98
C THR A 89 1.93 13.94 -13.51
N PRO A 90 1.68 15.17 -14.02
CA PRO A 90 0.51 15.99 -13.63
C PRO A 90 -0.83 15.32 -13.96
#